data_AF-A0A182LT82-F1
#
_entry.id   AF-A0A182LT82-F1
#
_cell.length_a   1.000
_cell.length_b   1.000
_cell.length_c   1.000
_cell.angle_alpha   90.00
_cell.angle_beta   90.00
_cell.angle_gamma   90.00
#
_symmetry.space_group_name_H-M   'P 1'
#
loop_
_entity.id
_entity.type
_entity.pdbx_description
1 polymer ?
#
loop_
_entity_poly.entity_id
_entity_poly.type
_entity_poly.pdbx_seq_one_letter_code
_entity_poly.pdbx_strand_id
1 'polypeptide(L)'
;MERISVQDHRAVYEQICKDYLNLKLLAQNALHDREHLERCKQSIREEVFSCRKLSRVTEFDQLVLLLEQRNLLSLLKPDLMERFALVLDAKDVACALESYRRMLHSKYAAIRRFHLEDLRHRDRRTLLEKEVEKIKLHEANVSPVPSLANTKDDKYLQHRDKIYSLLQLEIGKQWKVFGRFLNVSSAALEEIEERNRTDLKTRIYEVLQCAELQCGNETQDRFDAMLLKALENSRRKDLKRKIERMLQE
;
A
#
# COMPACT_ATOMS: atom_id res chain seq x y z
N MET A 1 -2.48 -25.28 31.32
CA MET A 1 -2.13 -24.16 30.43
C MET A 1 -1.56 -24.76 29.16
N GLU A 2 -2.38 -24.91 28.12
CA GLU A 2 -1.94 -25.50 26.85
C GLU A 2 -1.03 -24.51 26.12
N ARG A 3 0.20 -24.94 25.84
CA ARG A 3 1.15 -24.20 24.98
C ARG A 3 0.69 -24.39 23.54
N ILE A 4 -0.22 -23.55 23.05
CA ILE A 4 -0.64 -23.55 21.65
C ILE A 4 0.57 -23.16 20.78
N SER A 5 0.89 -23.98 19.78
CA SER A 5 2.06 -23.81 18.91
C SER A 5 1.80 -22.71 17.85
N VAL A 6 2.86 -22.07 17.35
CA VAL A 6 2.78 -21.11 16.24
C VAL A 6 2.14 -21.73 14.99
N GLN A 7 2.32 -23.04 14.79
CA GLN A 7 1.75 -23.79 13.69
C GLN A 7 0.22 -23.93 13.81
N ASP A 8 -0.30 -24.09 15.03
CA ASP A 8 -1.74 -24.12 15.31
C ASP A 8 -2.38 -22.76 15.04
N HIS A 9 -1.66 -21.67 15.35
CA HIS A 9 -2.12 -20.32 15.06
C HIS A 9 -2.21 -20.03 13.55
N ARG A 10 -1.32 -20.60 12.72
CA ARG A 10 -1.39 -20.47 11.26
C ARG A 10 -2.60 -21.22 10.69
N ALA A 11 -2.84 -22.45 11.14
CA ALA A 11 -4.01 -23.23 10.73
C ALA A 11 -5.33 -22.52 11.10
N VAL A 12 -5.39 -21.92 12.29
CA VAL A 12 -6.52 -21.07 12.70
C VAL A 12 -6.70 -19.87 11.76
N TYR A 13 -5.62 -19.20 11.40
CA TYR A 13 -5.68 -18.06 10.50
C TYR A 13 -6.17 -18.46 9.09
N GLU A 14 -5.72 -19.61 8.58
CA GLU A 14 -6.21 -20.14 7.30
C GLU A 14 -7.69 -20.51 7.37
N GLN A 15 -8.14 -21.09 8.49
CA GLN A 15 -9.55 -21.38 8.70
C GLN A 15 -10.39 -20.09 8.71
N ILE A 16 -9.94 -19.05 9.42
CA ILE A 16 -10.72 -17.80 9.44
C ILE A 16 -10.74 -17.08 8.09
N CYS A 17 -9.69 -17.23 7.27
CA CYS A 17 -9.71 -16.74 5.89
C CYS A 17 -10.80 -17.44 5.06
N LYS A 18 -10.93 -18.77 5.21
CA LYS A 18 -11.98 -19.55 4.55
C LYS A 18 -13.36 -19.15 5.05
N ASP A 19 -13.53 -19.00 6.37
CA ASP A 19 -14.80 -18.65 6.96
C ASP A 19 -15.25 -17.24 6.55
N TYR A 20 -14.32 -16.28 6.43
CA TYR A 20 -14.62 -14.95 5.90
C TYR A 20 -15.04 -15.00 4.42
N LEU A 21 -14.40 -15.84 3.60
CA LEU A 21 -14.81 -16.03 2.21
C LEU A 21 -16.21 -16.67 2.13
N ASN A 22 -16.45 -17.70 2.93
CA ASN A 22 -17.75 -18.38 3.00
C ASN A 22 -18.85 -17.41 3.46
N LEU A 23 -18.57 -16.52 4.41
CA LEU A 23 -19.51 -15.49 4.85
C LEU A 23 -19.91 -14.56 3.69
N LYS A 24 -18.95 -14.14 2.87
CA LYS A 24 -19.23 -13.32 1.68
C LYS A 24 -20.09 -14.06 0.67
N LEU A 25 -19.80 -15.33 0.42
CA LEU A 25 -20.57 -16.18 -0.49
C LEU A 25 -21.99 -16.43 0.02
N LEU A 26 -22.16 -16.69 1.32
CA LEU A 26 -23.49 -16.83 1.92
C LEU A 26 -24.30 -15.54 1.77
N ALA A 27 -23.69 -14.39 2.08
CA ALA A 27 -24.35 -13.10 1.91
C ALA A 27 -24.74 -12.86 0.44
N GLN A 28 -23.86 -13.18 -0.51
CA GLN A 28 -24.14 -13.09 -1.94
C GLN A 28 -25.29 -14.01 -2.37
N ASN A 29 -25.30 -15.26 -1.90
CA ASN A 29 -26.34 -16.23 -2.24
C ASN A 29 -27.71 -15.89 -1.65
N ALA A 30 -27.74 -15.13 -0.54
CA ALA A 30 -28.97 -14.60 0.04
C ALA A 30 -29.55 -13.41 -0.77
N LEU A 31 -28.82 -12.86 -1.75
CA LEU A 31 -29.38 -11.90 -2.70
C LEU A 31 -30.13 -12.59 -3.82
N HIS A 32 -31.44 -12.68 -3.66
CA HIS A 32 -32.32 -13.23 -4.69
C HIS A 32 -32.78 -12.18 -5.72
N ASP A 33 -32.81 -10.90 -5.36
CA ASP A 33 -33.40 -9.82 -6.16
C ASP A 33 -32.57 -8.54 -6.15
N ARG A 34 -32.73 -7.73 -7.20
CA ARG A 34 -32.10 -6.40 -7.30
C ARG A 34 -32.55 -5.45 -6.19
N GLU A 35 -33.75 -5.65 -5.65
CA GLU A 35 -34.27 -4.86 -4.53
C GLU A 35 -33.45 -5.06 -3.26
N HIS A 36 -33.02 -6.30 -2.97
CA HIS A 36 -32.15 -6.61 -1.85
C HIS A 36 -30.81 -5.87 -1.95
N LEU A 37 -30.26 -5.76 -3.16
CA LEU A 37 -29.03 -5.00 -3.39
C LEU A 37 -29.22 -3.51 -3.13
N GLU A 38 -30.34 -2.92 -3.55
CA GLU A 38 -30.64 -1.51 -3.28
C GLU A 38 -30.86 -1.24 -1.78
N ARG A 39 -31.53 -2.15 -1.05
CA ARG A 39 -31.64 -2.05 0.42
C ARG A 39 -30.26 -2.12 1.09
N CYS A 40 -29.38 -3.01 0.63
CA CYS A 40 -27.99 -3.10 1.12
C CYS A 40 -27.19 -1.82 0.82
N LYS A 41 -27.38 -1.19 -0.35
CA LYS A 41 -26.76 0.11 -0.66
C LYS A 41 -27.27 1.22 0.25
N GLN A 42 -28.57 1.21 0.54
CA GLN A 42 -29.18 2.23 1.38
C GLN A 42 -28.71 2.12 2.84
N SER A 43 -28.49 0.91 3.36
CA SER A 43 -28.04 0.67 4.74
C SER A 43 -26.57 1.07 5.02
N ILE A 44 -25.78 1.32 3.96
CA ILE A 44 -24.37 1.73 4.05
C ILE A 44 -24.11 3.11 3.43
N ARG A 45 -25.18 3.82 3.06
CA ARG A 45 -25.10 5.06 2.29
C ARG A 45 -24.33 6.15 3.04
N GLU A 46 -24.53 6.20 4.35
CA GLU A 46 -23.87 7.15 5.24
C GLU A 46 -22.38 6.87 5.32
N GLU A 47 -21.95 5.61 5.45
CA GLU A 47 -20.53 5.25 5.56
C GLU A 47 -19.74 5.45 4.27
N VAL A 48 -20.37 5.20 3.12
CA VAL A 48 -19.69 5.30 1.82
C VAL A 48 -19.56 6.77 1.36
N PHE A 49 -20.41 7.69 1.85
CA PHE A 49 -20.40 9.12 1.51
C PHE A 49 -20.27 9.41 0.00
N SER A 50 -20.82 8.55 -0.87
CA SER A 50 -20.71 8.70 -2.32
C SER A 50 -21.83 7.99 -3.07
N CYS A 51 -22.92 8.73 -3.31
CA CYS A 51 -24.08 8.24 -4.07
C CYS A 51 -23.68 7.77 -5.48
N ARG A 52 -22.75 8.47 -6.14
CA ARG A 52 -22.25 8.12 -7.48
C ARG A 52 -21.50 6.79 -7.53
N LYS A 53 -20.73 6.44 -6.49
CA LYS A 53 -20.05 5.14 -6.43
C LYS A 53 -21.03 4.01 -6.15
N LEU A 54 -21.99 4.22 -5.25
CA LEU A 54 -23.05 3.25 -4.96
C LEU A 54 -23.97 3.00 -6.15
N SER A 55 -24.29 4.03 -6.94
CA SER A 55 -25.14 3.88 -8.12
C SER A 55 -24.49 3.04 -9.23
N ARG A 56 -23.15 2.97 -9.26
CA ARG A 56 -22.38 2.18 -10.23
C ARG A 56 -22.26 0.70 -9.86
N VAL A 57 -22.55 0.36 -8.61
CA VAL A 57 -22.52 -1.04 -8.15
C VAL A 57 -23.74 -1.75 -8.72
N THR A 58 -23.52 -2.77 -9.55
CA THR A 58 -24.60 -3.59 -10.13
C THR A 58 -24.72 -4.96 -9.46
N GLU A 59 -23.68 -5.40 -8.78
CA GLU A 59 -23.55 -6.72 -8.17
C GLU A 59 -23.08 -6.60 -6.73
N PHE A 60 -23.39 -7.59 -5.90
CA PHE A 60 -22.99 -7.57 -4.49
C PHE A 60 -21.47 -7.68 -4.30
N ASP A 61 -20.77 -8.43 -5.15
CA ASP A 61 -19.31 -8.51 -5.08
C ASP A 61 -18.65 -7.14 -5.27
N GLN A 62 -19.21 -6.31 -6.16
CA GLN A 62 -18.75 -4.93 -6.35
C GLN A 62 -19.03 -4.07 -5.10
N LEU A 63 -20.13 -4.31 -4.40
CA LEU A 63 -20.46 -3.64 -3.13
C LEU A 63 -19.44 -4.01 -2.05
N VAL A 64 -19.16 -5.30 -1.92
CA VAL A 64 -18.20 -5.84 -0.94
C VAL A 64 -16.79 -5.33 -1.24
N LEU A 65 -16.35 -5.35 -2.49
CA LEU A 65 -15.07 -4.79 -2.92
C LEU A 65 -14.96 -3.29 -2.63
N LEU A 66 -16.03 -2.52 -2.88
CA LEU A 66 -16.06 -1.09 -2.56
C LEU A 66 -15.87 -0.86 -1.05
N LEU A 67 -16.51 -1.67 -0.21
CA LEU A 67 -16.38 -1.59 1.24
C LEU A 67 -14.99 -1.98 1.74
N GLU A 68 -14.39 -3.03 1.16
CA GLU A 68 -13.02 -3.45 1.46
C GLU A 68 -12.01 -2.35 1.07
N GLN A 69 -12.16 -1.73 -0.10
CA GLN A 69 -11.32 -0.61 -0.55
C GLN A 69 -11.43 0.63 0.35
N ARG A 70 -12.59 0.84 0.98
CA ARG A 70 -12.82 1.95 1.92
C ARG A 70 -12.41 1.59 3.36
N ASN A 71 -11.88 0.39 3.60
CA ASN A 71 -11.56 -0.13 4.94
C ASN A 71 -12.77 -0.13 5.89
N LEU A 72 -13.98 -0.23 5.33
CA LEU A 72 -15.24 -0.33 6.04
C LEU A 72 -15.57 -1.79 6.39
N LEU A 73 -15.10 -2.71 5.55
CA LEU A 73 -15.23 -4.16 5.74
C LEU A 73 -13.86 -4.81 5.59
N SER A 74 -13.52 -5.74 6.46
CA SER A 74 -12.33 -6.60 6.29
C SER A 74 -12.46 -7.87 7.12
N LEU A 75 -11.51 -8.79 6.98
CA LEU A 75 -11.40 -10.00 7.80
C LEU A 75 -11.45 -9.68 9.31
N LEU A 76 -10.85 -8.56 9.74
CA LEU A 76 -10.85 -8.14 11.15
C LEU A 76 -12.05 -7.27 11.53
N LYS A 77 -12.83 -6.78 10.56
CA LYS A 77 -13.96 -5.87 10.75
C LYS A 77 -15.19 -6.40 10.00
N PRO A 78 -15.85 -7.45 10.52
CA PRO A 78 -17.00 -8.06 9.85
C PRO A 78 -18.32 -7.33 10.14
N ASP A 79 -18.32 -6.23 10.91
CA ASP A 79 -19.53 -5.64 11.48
C ASP A 79 -20.57 -5.20 10.44
N LEU A 80 -20.14 -4.75 9.25
CA LEU A 80 -21.06 -4.39 8.18
C LEU A 80 -21.82 -5.59 7.60
N MET A 81 -21.30 -6.82 7.74
CA MET A 81 -22.03 -8.03 7.34
C MET A 81 -23.25 -8.28 8.22
N GLU A 82 -23.26 -7.78 9.45
CA GLU A 82 -24.43 -7.88 10.34
C GLU A 82 -25.61 -7.08 9.77
N ARG A 83 -25.34 -5.88 9.25
CA ARG A 83 -26.36 -5.06 8.59
C ARG A 83 -26.90 -5.72 7.35
N PHE A 84 -26.05 -6.38 6.57
CA PHE A 84 -26.49 -7.13 5.40
C PHE A 84 -27.34 -8.35 5.81
N ALA A 85 -26.94 -9.10 6.83
CA ALA A 85 -27.75 -10.21 7.34
C ALA A 85 -29.15 -9.76 7.76
N LEU A 86 -29.27 -8.60 8.41
CA LEU A 86 -30.56 -8.00 8.78
C LEU A 86 -31.38 -7.55 7.57
N VAL A 87 -30.76 -6.87 6.60
CA VAL A 87 -31.44 -6.38 5.40
C VAL A 87 -31.93 -7.51 4.49
N LEU A 88 -31.18 -8.62 4.47
CA LEU A 88 -31.46 -9.80 3.67
C LEU A 88 -32.38 -10.81 4.39
N ASP A 89 -32.70 -10.58 5.67
CA ASP A 89 -33.40 -11.55 6.55
C ASP A 89 -32.77 -12.96 6.52
N ALA A 90 -31.46 -13.01 6.34
CA ALA A 90 -30.71 -14.24 6.08
C ALA A 90 -30.17 -14.80 7.40
N LYS A 91 -30.94 -15.68 8.03
CA LYS A 91 -30.61 -16.30 9.32
C LYS A 91 -29.33 -17.13 9.29
N ASP A 92 -29.08 -17.78 8.17
CA ASP A 92 -27.85 -18.53 7.89
C ASP A 92 -26.62 -17.61 7.88
N VAL A 93 -26.70 -16.44 7.24
CA VAL A 93 -25.64 -15.42 7.26
C VAL A 93 -25.41 -14.90 8.67
N ALA A 94 -26.47 -14.63 9.44
CA ALA A 94 -26.36 -14.18 10.82
C ALA A 94 -25.69 -15.24 11.73
N CYS A 95 -26.10 -16.50 11.64
CA CYS A 95 -25.52 -17.61 12.40
C CYS A 95 -24.03 -17.84 12.05
N ALA A 96 -23.69 -17.77 10.76
CA ALA A 96 -22.31 -17.88 10.29
C ALA A 96 -21.45 -16.72 10.81
N LEU A 97 -21.98 -15.48 10.77
CA LEU A 97 -21.31 -14.30 11.29
C LEU A 97 -21.05 -14.37 12.79
N GLU A 98 -22.02 -14.86 13.57
CA GLU A 98 -21.85 -15.00 15.02
C GLU A 98 -20.75 -16.02 15.36
N SER A 99 -20.75 -17.16 14.67
CA SER A 99 -19.72 -18.19 14.83
C SER A 99 -18.34 -17.66 14.43
N TYR A 100 -18.28 -16.91 13.33
CA TYR A 100 -17.08 -16.21 12.87
C TYR A 100 -16.56 -15.23 13.93
N ARG A 101 -17.43 -14.39 14.51
CA ARG A 101 -17.06 -13.43 15.56
C ARG A 101 -16.55 -14.12 16.80
N ARG A 102 -17.19 -15.20 17.26
CA ARG A 102 -16.73 -15.98 18.41
C ARG A 102 -15.30 -16.49 18.19
N MET A 103 -15.03 -17.04 17.00
CA MET A 103 -13.68 -17.51 16.65
C MET A 103 -12.66 -16.36 16.55
N LEU A 104 -13.03 -15.26 15.89
CA LEU A 104 -12.20 -14.06 15.76
C LEU A 104 -11.81 -13.49 17.12
N HIS A 105 -12.75 -13.35 18.04
CA HIS A 105 -12.49 -12.80 19.37
C HIS A 105 -11.61 -13.74 20.21
N SER A 106 -11.87 -15.05 20.18
CA SER A 106 -11.10 -16.04 20.93
C SER A 106 -9.62 -16.04 20.55
N LYS A 107 -9.29 -15.81 19.27
CA LYS A 107 -7.92 -15.92 18.74
C LYS A 107 -7.42 -14.63 18.07
N TYR A 108 -7.98 -13.49 18.46
CA TYR A 108 -7.79 -12.20 17.78
C TYR A 108 -6.32 -11.81 17.61
N ALA A 109 -5.50 -11.95 18.66
CA ALA A 109 -4.09 -11.56 18.61
C ALA A 109 -3.29 -12.38 17.58
N ALA A 110 -3.55 -13.69 17.52
CA ALA A 110 -2.91 -14.59 16.56
C ALA A 110 -3.36 -14.28 15.13
N ILE A 111 -4.67 -14.14 14.91
CA ILE A 111 -5.27 -13.82 13.62
C ILE A 111 -4.77 -12.47 13.10
N ARG A 112 -4.78 -11.43 13.95
CA ARG A 112 -4.31 -10.09 13.59
C ARG A 112 -2.84 -10.09 13.18
N ARG A 113 -1.99 -10.85 13.86
CA ARG A 113 -0.56 -10.96 13.52
C ARG A 113 -0.37 -11.49 12.10
N PHE A 114 -0.97 -12.64 11.78
CA PHE A 114 -0.85 -13.25 10.46
C PHE A 114 -1.56 -12.43 9.37
N HIS A 115 -2.69 -11.79 9.69
CA HIS A 115 -3.37 -10.91 8.75
C HIS A 115 -2.48 -9.73 8.32
N LEU A 116 -1.79 -9.09 9.27
CA LEU A 116 -0.87 -7.99 8.97
C LEU A 116 0.38 -8.45 8.23
N GLU A 117 0.88 -9.65 8.53
CA GLU A 117 1.99 -10.27 7.81
C GLU A 117 1.61 -10.54 6.35
N ASP A 118 0.45 -11.15 6.11
CA ASP A 118 -0.07 -11.42 4.77
C ASP A 118 -0.33 -10.12 3.98
N LEU A 119 -0.85 -9.06 4.61
CA LEU A 119 -1.00 -7.75 3.95
C LEU A 119 0.34 -7.18 3.50
N ARG A 120 1.38 -7.24 4.36
CA ARG A 120 2.74 -6.83 3.98
C ARG A 120 3.28 -7.64 2.81
N HIS A 121 3.01 -8.94 2.78
CA HIS A 121 3.42 -9.81 1.68
C HIS A 121 2.65 -9.53 0.38
N ARG A 122 1.34 -9.26 0.45
CA ARG A 122 0.52 -8.89 -0.70
C ARG A 122 0.92 -7.54 -1.27
N ASP A 123 1.18 -6.54 -0.44
CA ASP A 123 1.66 -5.23 -0.89
C ASP A 123 3.01 -5.40 -1.59
N ARG A 124 3.94 -6.16 -0.99
CA ARG A 124 5.22 -6.48 -1.62
C ARG A 124 5.06 -7.21 -2.95
N ARG A 125 4.17 -8.19 -3.05
CA ARG A 125 3.89 -8.93 -4.29
C ARG A 125 3.26 -8.04 -5.36
N THR A 126 2.31 -7.18 -4.98
CA THR A 126 1.66 -6.24 -5.90
C THR A 126 2.64 -5.21 -6.44
N LEU A 127 3.58 -4.75 -5.61
CA LEU A 127 4.68 -3.87 -6.05
C LEU A 127 5.58 -4.59 -7.05
N LEU A 128 5.97 -5.84 -6.78
CA LEU A 128 6.76 -6.65 -7.70
C LEU A 128 6.02 -6.97 -9.01
N GLU A 129 4.72 -7.27 -8.96
CA GLU A 129 3.89 -7.51 -10.15
C GLU A 129 3.79 -6.26 -11.03
N LYS A 130 3.63 -5.07 -10.42
CA LYS A 130 3.66 -3.78 -11.13
C LYS A 130 5.03 -3.47 -11.74
N GLU A 131 6.12 -3.82 -11.08
CA GLU A 131 7.48 -3.69 -11.63
C GLU A 131 7.67 -4.62 -12.84
N VAL A 132 7.23 -5.87 -12.75
CA VAL A 132 7.29 -6.84 -13.86
C VAL A 132 6.41 -6.42 -15.04
N GLU A 133 5.20 -5.91 -14.79
CA GLU A 133 4.31 -5.42 -15.85
C GLU A 133 4.91 -4.19 -16.56
N LYS A 134 5.57 -3.29 -15.82
CA LYS A 134 6.34 -2.19 -16.43
C LYS A 134 7.46 -2.72 -17.34
N ILE A 135 8.19 -3.75 -16.93
CA ILE A 135 9.24 -4.38 -17.76
C ILE A 135 8.62 -5.00 -19.04
N LYS A 136 7.52 -5.74 -18.91
CA LYS A 136 6.84 -6.38 -20.04
C LYS A 136 6.24 -5.38 -21.04
N LEU A 137 5.69 -4.27 -20.56
CA LEU A 137 5.18 -3.20 -21.43
C LEU A 137 6.32 -2.45 -22.12
N HIS A 138 7.49 -2.36 -21.48
CA HIS A 138 8.70 -1.85 -22.11
C HIS A 138 9.23 -2.79 -23.20
N GLU A 139 9.15 -4.11 -23.00
CA GLU A 139 9.54 -5.12 -23.99
C GLU A 139 8.54 -5.25 -25.16
N ALA A 140 7.24 -5.16 -24.90
CA ALA A 140 6.19 -5.32 -25.93
C ALA A 140 6.07 -4.14 -26.90
N ASN A 141 6.59 -2.96 -26.55
CA ASN A 141 6.64 -1.79 -27.43
C ASN A 141 7.90 -1.71 -28.30
N VAL A 142 8.79 -2.71 -28.24
CA VAL A 142 9.98 -2.77 -29.11
C VAL A 142 9.66 -3.60 -30.36
N SER A 143 9.03 -2.97 -31.35
CA SER A 143 9.31 -3.35 -32.75
C SER A 143 10.71 -2.82 -33.14
N PRO A 144 11.51 -3.58 -33.91
CA PRO A 144 12.91 -3.28 -34.13
C PRO A 144 13.06 -2.17 -35.17
N VAL A 145 13.11 -0.92 -34.71
CA VAL A 145 13.58 0.21 -35.54
C VAL A 145 14.75 0.88 -34.83
N PRO A 146 15.93 0.97 -35.46
CA PRO A 146 17.13 1.46 -34.82
C PRO A 146 17.04 2.98 -34.66
N SER A 147 16.66 3.42 -33.46
CA SER A 147 16.63 4.85 -33.12
C SER A 147 17.67 5.11 -32.04
N LEU A 148 18.81 5.65 -32.46
CA LEU A 148 19.80 6.29 -31.59
C LEU A 148 19.13 7.46 -30.85
N ALA A 149 18.58 7.24 -29.65
CA ALA A 149 18.17 8.35 -28.77
C ALA A 149 18.01 8.04 -27.26
N ASN A 150 18.10 6.79 -26.79
CA ASN A 150 17.78 6.44 -25.38
C ASN A 150 19.00 6.02 -24.54
N THR A 151 20.03 6.86 -24.44
CA THR A 151 21.21 6.56 -23.58
C THR A 151 21.38 7.48 -22.37
N LYS A 152 20.56 8.53 -22.21
CA LYS A 152 20.64 9.43 -21.04
C LYS A 152 19.57 9.17 -19.96
N ASP A 153 18.37 8.78 -20.35
CA ASP A 153 17.21 8.68 -19.43
C ASP A 153 17.26 7.52 -18.41
N ASP A 154 18.30 6.66 -18.46
CA ASP A 154 18.38 5.45 -17.62
C ASP A 154 19.54 5.48 -16.59
N LYS A 155 20.44 6.47 -16.66
CA LYS A 155 21.65 6.50 -15.83
C LYS A 155 21.36 6.68 -14.34
N TYR A 156 20.42 7.56 -13.99
CA TYR A 156 20.04 7.74 -12.60
C TYR A 156 19.41 6.46 -12.03
N LEU A 157 18.47 5.83 -12.76
CA LEU A 157 17.78 4.63 -12.27
C LEU A 157 18.77 3.49 -12.01
N GLN A 158 19.77 3.33 -12.88
CA GLN A 158 20.86 2.38 -12.70
C GLN A 158 21.73 2.66 -11.46
N HIS A 159 21.84 3.92 -11.05
CA HIS A 159 22.66 4.34 -9.91
C HIS A 159 21.86 4.68 -8.66
N ARG A 160 20.52 4.66 -8.73
CA ARG A 160 19.61 5.14 -7.70
C ARG A 160 19.90 4.51 -6.35
N ASP A 161 19.95 3.19 -6.28
CA ASP A 161 20.17 2.48 -5.02
C ASP A 161 21.54 2.77 -4.41
N LYS A 162 22.56 2.98 -5.27
CA LYS A 162 23.91 3.38 -4.82
C LYS A 162 23.91 4.81 -4.30
N ILE A 163 23.23 5.74 -4.98
CA ILE A 163 23.08 7.14 -4.56
C ILE A 163 22.35 7.21 -3.21
N TYR A 164 21.23 6.50 -3.08
CA TYR A 164 20.46 6.42 -1.83
C TYR A 164 21.31 5.86 -0.69
N SER A 165 21.99 4.73 -0.92
CA SER A 165 22.86 4.11 0.08
C SER A 165 23.99 5.05 0.53
N LEU A 166 24.62 5.76 -0.41
CA LEU A 166 25.66 6.75 -0.12
C LEU A 166 25.12 7.87 0.76
N LEU A 167 23.96 8.44 0.41
CA LEU A 167 23.37 9.57 1.13
C LEU A 167 22.90 9.17 2.54
N GLN A 168 22.33 7.97 2.71
CA GLN A 168 21.94 7.44 4.01
C GLN A 168 23.13 7.30 4.97
N LEU A 169 24.32 6.96 4.45
CA LEU A 169 25.53 6.83 5.24
C LEU A 169 26.15 8.19 5.59
N GLU A 170 26.11 9.13 4.65
CA GLU A 170 26.93 10.32 4.70
C GLU A 170 26.22 11.58 5.22
N ILE A 171 24.92 11.76 4.99
CA ILE A 171 24.20 13.00 5.36
C ILE A 171 24.13 13.21 6.89
N GLY A 172 24.04 12.11 7.65
CA GLY A 172 24.10 12.13 9.10
C GLY A 172 23.01 13.01 9.75
N LYS A 173 23.33 13.64 10.89
CA LYS A 173 22.35 14.34 11.75
C LYS A 173 21.73 15.59 11.11
N GLN A 174 22.30 16.09 10.01
CA GLN A 174 21.79 17.27 9.29
C GLN A 174 20.69 16.95 8.26
N TRP A 175 20.15 15.73 8.29
CA TRP A 175 19.14 15.24 7.37
C TRP A 175 17.89 16.14 7.25
N LYS A 176 17.45 16.83 8.32
CA LYS A 176 16.33 17.79 8.24
C LYS A 176 16.66 19.01 7.39
N VAL A 177 17.87 19.54 7.53
CA VAL A 177 18.35 20.68 6.73
C VAL A 177 18.45 20.27 5.28
N PHE A 178 19.01 19.08 5.03
CA PHE A 178 19.06 18.47 3.70
C PHE A 178 17.66 18.28 3.10
N GLY A 179 16.70 17.73 3.85
CA GLY A 179 15.32 17.54 3.40
C GLY A 179 14.60 18.83 3.06
N ARG A 180 14.84 19.92 3.81
CA ARG A 180 14.33 21.26 3.47
C ARG A 180 14.86 21.75 2.13
N PHE A 181 16.15 21.51 1.84
CA PHE A 181 16.72 21.87 0.54
C PHE A 181 16.22 21.00 -0.63
N LEU A 182 15.70 19.81 -0.33
CA LEU A 182 14.96 18.96 -1.26
C LEU A 182 13.47 19.34 -1.37
N ASN A 183 13.06 20.49 -0.83
CA ASN A 183 11.68 20.97 -0.80
C ASN A 183 10.69 20.05 -0.06
N VAL A 184 11.17 19.18 0.83
CA VAL A 184 10.29 18.41 1.71
C VAL A 184 9.75 19.34 2.80
N SER A 185 8.43 19.36 2.98
CA SER A 185 7.76 20.25 3.93
C SER A 185 8.17 19.96 5.37
N SER A 186 8.21 20.99 6.23
CA SER A 186 8.55 20.82 7.65
C SER A 186 7.64 19.82 8.36
N ALA A 187 6.34 19.82 8.03
CA ALA A 187 5.37 18.86 8.57
C ALA A 187 5.73 17.41 8.20
N ALA A 188 6.10 17.16 6.94
CA ALA A 188 6.53 15.83 6.50
C ALA A 188 7.84 15.40 7.19
N LEU A 189 8.78 16.33 7.41
CA LEU A 189 10.02 16.03 8.13
C LEU A 189 9.78 15.67 9.61
N GLU A 190 8.83 16.32 10.26
CA GLU A 190 8.42 15.99 11.63
C GLU A 190 7.76 14.62 11.70
N GLU A 191 6.87 14.30 10.75
CA GLU A 191 6.23 12.99 10.66
C GLU A 191 7.25 11.87 10.40
N ILE A 192 8.23 12.08 9.50
CA ILE A 192 9.31 11.13 9.22
C ILE A 192 10.17 10.90 10.48
N GLU A 193 10.46 11.94 11.25
CA GLU A 193 11.19 11.79 12.52
C GLU A 193 10.41 10.99 13.56
N GLU A 194 9.12 11.26 13.69
CA GLU A 194 8.24 10.60 14.64
C GLU A 194 8.06 9.12 14.31
N ARG A 195 7.94 8.78 13.02
CA ARG A 195 7.88 7.37 12.56
C ARG A 195 9.22 6.64 12.73
N ASN A 196 10.34 7.36 12.63
CA ASN A 196 11.68 6.78 12.64
C ASN A 196 12.58 7.33 13.76
N ARG A 197 12.10 7.31 15.01
CA ARG A 197 12.77 7.94 16.17
C ARG A 197 14.22 7.49 16.43
N THR A 198 14.60 6.27 16.08
CA THR A 198 15.95 5.73 16.34
C THR A 198 16.76 5.49 15.09
N ASP A 199 16.14 5.50 13.90
CA ASP A 199 16.79 5.12 12.66
C ASP A 199 17.02 6.32 11.73
N LEU A 200 18.24 6.85 11.78
CA LEU A 200 18.65 7.97 10.94
C LEU A 200 18.71 7.62 9.44
N LYS A 201 19.07 6.37 9.10
CA LYS A 201 19.19 5.95 7.69
C LYS A 201 17.80 5.89 7.05
N THR A 202 16.81 5.38 7.79
CA THR A 202 15.43 5.31 7.30
C THR A 202 14.82 6.71 7.17
N ARG A 203 15.16 7.67 8.06
CA ARG A 203 14.75 9.08 7.86
C ARG A 203 15.27 9.67 6.55
N ILE A 204 16.56 9.50 6.27
CA ILE A 204 17.19 10.04 5.05
C ILE A 204 16.56 9.38 3.81
N TYR A 205 16.30 8.08 3.87
CA TYR A 205 15.64 7.33 2.81
C TYR A 205 14.25 7.88 2.49
N GLU A 206 13.41 8.05 3.51
CA GLU A 206 12.06 8.56 3.32
C GLU A 206 12.04 10.00 2.82
N VAL A 207 12.98 10.85 3.27
CA VAL A 207 13.15 12.20 2.73
C VAL A 207 13.44 12.17 1.23
N LEU A 208 14.34 11.30 0.79
CA LEU A 208 14.67 11.14 -0.63
C LEU A 208 13.47 10.62 -1.43
N GLN A 209 12.74 9.62 -0.92
CA GLN A 209 11.52 9.12 -1.55
C GLN A 209 10.44 10.19 -1.67
N CYS A 210 10.20 10.99 -0.61
CA CYS A 210 9.25 12.09 -0.65
C CYS A 210 9.62 13.11 -1.71
N ALA A 211 10.90 13.45 -1.83
CA ALA A 211 11.38 14.40 -2.83
C ALA A 211 11.29 13.85 -4.28
N GLU A 212 11.56 12.57 -4.48
CA GLU A 212 11.46 11.89 -5.77
C GLU A 212 9.99 11.80 -6.24
N LEU A 213 9.08 11.43 -5.34
CA LEU A 213 7.63 11.37 -5.61
C LEU A 213 7.05 12.74 -6.01
N GLN A 214 7.57 13.83 -5.43
CA GLN A 214 7.14 15.20 -5.78
C GLN A 214 7.56 15.62 -7.19
N CYS A 215 8.57 14.99 -7.78
CA CYS A 215 9.07 15.37 -9.10
C CYS A 215 8.26 14.75 -10.27
N GLY A 216 7.49 13.68 -10.04
CA GLY A 216 6.68 13.03 -11.06
C GLY A 216 7.50 12.33 -12.16
N ASN A 217 6.83 11.58 -13.04
CA ASN A 217 7.48 10.71 -14.05
C ASN A 217 7.99 11.45 -15.31
N GLU A 218 7.76 12.76 -15.46
CA GLU A 218 7.91 13.42 -16.77
C GLU A 218 9.19 14.25 -16.94
N THR A 219 10.05 14.37 -15.93
CA THR A 219 11.41 14.93 -16.12
C THR A 219 12.35 14.42 -15.03
N GLN A 220 13.00 13.27 -15.27
CA GLN A 220 14.00 12.69 -14.37
C GLN A 220 15.15 13.67 -14.06
N ASP A 221 15.53 14.49 -15.05
CA ASP A 221 16.49 15.60 -14.93
C ASP A 221 16.14 16.59 -13.80
N ARG A 222 14.85 16.71 -13.46
CA ARG A 222 14.38 17.64 -12.42
C ARG A 222 14.78 17.17 -11.03
N PHE A 223 14.71 15.87 -10.76
CA PHE A 223 15.11 15.33 -9.46
C PHE A 223 16.64 15.41 -9.29
N ASP A 224 17.40 15.09 -10.34
CA ASP A 224 18.87 15.12 -10.30
C ASP A 224 19.39 16.54 -10.08
N ALA A 225 18.86 17.51 -10.84
CA ALA A 225 19.20 18.92 -10.64
C ALA A 225 18.83 19.41 -9.23
N MET A 226 17.67 18.97 -8.70
CA MET A 226 17.24 19.31 -7.34
C MET A 226 18.16 18.68 -6.29
N LEU A 227 18.52 17.41 -6.44
CA LEU A 227 19.40 16.69 -5.52
C LEU A 227 20.79 17.32 -5.49
N LEU A 228 21.40 17.59 -6.66
CA LEU A 228 22.72 18.22 -6.74
C LEU A 228 22.72 19.63 -6.13
N LYS A 229 21.65 20.40 -6.36
CA LYS A 229 21.47 21.72 -5.74
C LYS A 229 21.27 21.63 -4.24
N ALA A 230 20.52 20.65 -3.75
CA ALA A 230 20.31 20.43 -2.33
C ALA A 230 21.62 20.06 -1.61
N LEU A 231 22.45 19.21 -2.23
CA LEU A 231 23.78 18.84 -1.71
C LEU A 231 24.75 20.02 -1.69
N GLU A 232 24.69 20.88 -2.71
CA GLU A 232 25.47 22.12 -2.73
C GLU A 232 25.05 23.06 -1.59
N ASN A 233 23.75 23.25 -1.40
CA ASN A 233 23.19 24.10 -0.35
C ASN A 233 23.42 23.51 1.06
N SER A 234 23.48 22.18 1.19
CA SER A 234 23.84 21.50 2.43
C SER A 234 25.34 21.44 2.68
N ARG A 235 26.15 22.19 1.91
CA ARG A 235 27.63 22.24 1.99
C ARG A 235 28.32 20.89 1.78
N ARG A 236 27.66 19.93 1.14
CA ARG A 236 28.19 18.58 0.82
C ARG A 236 28.60 18.48 -0.63
N LYS A 237 29.53 19.36 -1.04
CA LYS A 237 30.11 19.37 -2.40
C LYS A 237 30.91 18.10 -2.71
N ASP A 238 31.41 17.42 -1.68
CA ASP A 238 32.03 16.10 -1.76
C ASP A 238 31.04 15.04 -2.29
N LEU A 239 29.81 15.01 -1.75
CA LEU A 239 28.76 14.09 -2.18
C LEU A 239 28.21 14.45 -3.55
N LYS A 240 28.03 15.75 -3.81
CA LYS A 240 27.64 16.26 -5.14
C LYS A 240 28.58 15.72 -6.22
N ARG A 241 29.89 15.91 -6.07
CA ARG A 241 30.89 15.42 -7.04
C ARG A 241 30.89 13.89 -7.19
N LYS A 242 30.66 13.15 -6.11
CA LYS A 242 30.55 11.67 -6.17
C LYS A 242 29.34 11.26 -7.01
N ILE A 243 28.19 11.88 -6.77
CA ILE A 243 26.95 11.58 -7.49
C ILE A 243 27.03 12.05 -8.95
N GLU A 244 27.61 13.21 -9.22
CA GLU A 244 27.85 13.69 -10.60
C GLU A 244 28.70 12.70 -11.40
N ARG A 245 29.74 12.12 -10.80
CA ARG A 245 30.53 11.07 -11.46
C ARG A 245 29.70 9.82 -11.74
N MET A 246 28.89 9.37 -10.78
CA MET A 246 28.01 8.21 -10.95
C MET A 246 26.94 8.44 -12.02
N LEU A 247 26.51 9.68 -12.22
CA LEU A 247 25.56 10.04 -13.28
C LEU A 247 26.23 10.27 -14.64
N GLN A 248 27.55 10.44 -14.68
CA GLN A 248 28.35 10.60 -15.90
C GLN A 248 28.90 9.27 -16.42
N GLU A 249 29.18 8.30 -15.54
CA GLU A 249 29.47 6.89 -15.84
C GLU A 249 28.35 6.25 -16.67
#